data_AF-A0A7V7DA82-F1
#
_entry.id   AF-A0A7V7DA82-F1
#
_cell.length_a   1.000
_cell.length_b   1.000
_cell.length_c   1.000
_cell.angle_alpha   90.00
_cell.angle_beta   90.00
_cell.angle_gamma   90.00
#
_symmetry.space_group_name_H-M   'P 1'
#
loop_
_entity.id
_entity.type
_entity.pdbx_description
1 polymer ?
#
loop_
_entity_poly.entity_id
_entity_poly.type
_entity_poly.pdbx_seq_one_letter_code
_entity_poly.pdbx_strand_id
1 'polypeptide(L)' 'MISRLLNVFKKKCPECKSTKIENMDETVEGGSIKLGHKCHDCGHEWFKMVKIGSADDLV' A
#
# COMPACT_ATOMS: atom_id res chain seq x y z
N MET A 1 13.12 12.97 -26.95
CA MET A 1 13.27 12.78 -25.49
C MET A 1 11.93 13.11 -24.83
N ILE A 2 11.00 12.16 -24.88
CA ILE A 2 9.60 12.32 -24.48
C ILE A 2 9.22 10.90 -24.01
N SER A 3 8.55 10.65 -22.90
CA SER A 3 7.43 11.37 -22.34
C SER A 3 7.15 10.82 -20.95
N ARG A 4 6.72 11.73 -20.07
CA ARG A 4 5.64 11.50 -19.09
C ARG A 4 5.89 10.37 -18.10
N LEU A 5 6.51 10.76 -16.99
CA LEU A 5 6.10 10.44 -15.62
C LEU A 5 4.75 9.69 -15.58
N LEU A 6 4.82 8.36 -15.70
CA LEU A 6 3.71 7.48 -15.36
C LEU A 6 3.57 7.54 -13.84
N ASN A 7 2.92 8.60 -13.36
CA ASN A 7 2.40 8.75 -12.02
C ASN A 7 1.18 7.83 -11.86
N VAL A 8 1.41 6.54 -12.11
CA VAL A 8 0.57 5.47 -11.61
C VAL A 8 0.76 5.50 -10.11
N PHE A 9 -0.34 5.45 -9.35
CA PHE A 9 -0.39 5.38 -7.88
C PHE A 9 0.29 4.11 -7.33
N LYS A 10 1.56 3.89 -7.67
CA LYS A 10 2.40 2.85 -7.11
C LYS A 10 2.74 3.30 -5.70
N LYS A 11 2.42 2.46 -4.72
CA LYS A 11 2.96 2.59 -3.37
C LYS A 11 4.47 2.82 -3.53
N LYS A 12 5.01 3.88 -2.94
CA LYS A 12 6.45 4.20 -2.92
C LYS A 12 6.89 4.20 -1.47
N CYS A 13 8.10 3.71 -1.22
CA CYS A 13 8.68 3.79 0.12
C CYS A 13 8.84 5.28 0.52
N PRO A 14 8.40 5.69 1.73
CA PRO A 14 8.56 7.07 2.19
C PRO A 14 10.03 7.48 2.37
N GLU A 15 10.93 6.52 2.64
CA GLU A 15 12.34 6.80 2.89
C GLU A 15 13.17 6.85 1.60
N CYS A 16 13.19 5.75 0.85
CA CYS A 16 14.06 5.61 -0.32
C CYS A 16 13.35 5.89 -1.65
N LYS A 17 12.03 6.10 -1.66
CA LYS A 17 11.19 6.27 -2.87
C LYS A 17 11.18 5.07 -3.81
N SER A 18 11.75 3.93 -3.39
CA SER A 18 11.72 2.69 -4.15
C SER A 18 10.29 2.22 -4.38
N THR A 19 10.06 1.64 -5.56
CA THR A 19 8.77 1.09 -5.98
C THR A 19 8.63 -0.40 -5.66
N LYS A 20 9.68 -1.02 -5.11
CA LYS A 20 9.71 -2.42 -4.69
C LYS A 20 9.23 -2.52 -3.24
N ILE A 21 7.97 -2.89 -3.07
CA ILE A 21 7.30 -2.97 -1.76
C ILE A 21 6.57 -4.30 -1.70
N GLU A 22 6.82 -5.02 -0.62
CA GLU A 22 6.17 -6.28 -0.30
C GLU A 22 5.04 -6.01 0.71
N ASN A 23 3.90 -6.67 0.54
CA ASN A 23 2.82 -6.62 1.53
C ASN A 23 3.10 -7.70 2.57
N MET A 24 3.00 -7.34 3.84
CA MET A 24 3.08 -8.27 4.96
C MET A 24 1.68 -8.78 5.31
N ASP A 25 1.50 -9.29 6.52
CA ASP A 25 0.19 -9.71 7.01
C ASP A 25 -0.83 -8.57 6.97
N GLU A 26 -2.07 -8.96 6.68
CA GLU A 26 -3.24 -8.11 6.81
C GLU A 26 -4.04 -8.60 8.03
N THR A 27 -4.24 -7.69 8.98
CA THR A 27 -5.08 -7.98 10.15
C THR A 27 -6.37 -7.19 10.02
N VAL A 28 -7.52 -7.87 10.13
CA VAL A 28 -8.84 -7.26 10.07
C VAL A 28 -9.36 -7.06 11.49
N GLU A 29 -9.55 -5.81 11.91
CA GLU A 29 -10.15 -5.47 13.21
C GLU A 29 -11.28 -4.46 13.04
N GLY A 30 -12.49 -4.82 13.47
CA GLY A 30 -13.61 -3.88 13.58
C GLY A 30 -13.97 -3.11 12.30
N GLY A 31 -13.88 -3.76 11.12
CA GLY A 31 -14.17 -3.11 9.83
C GLY A 31 -13.01 -2.29 9.25
N SER A 32 -11.80 -2.42 9.81
CA SER A 32 -10.57 -1.86 9.25
C SER A 32 -9.54 -2.96 9.01
N ILE A 33 -8.89 -2.94 7.85
CA ILE A 33 -7.72 -3.77 7.55
C ILE A 33 -6.46 -2.97 7.85
N LYS A 34 -5.65 -3.47 8.76
CA LYS A 34 -4.27 -3.02 8.94
C LYS A 34 -3.39 -3.80 7.96
N LEU A 35 -2.91 -3.10 6.93
CA LEU A 35 -2.06 -3.67 5.89
C LEU A 35 -0.60 -3.31 6.17
N GLY A 36 0.24 -4.30 6.43
CA GLY A 36 1.69 -4.12 6.56
C GLY A 36 2.38 -3.99 5.21
N HIS A 37 3.37 -3.10 5.13
CA HIS A 37 4.21 -2.88 3.96
C HIS A 37 5.68 -2.90 4.35
N LYS A 38 6.50 -3.55 3.54
CA LYS A 38 7.95 -3.57 3.68
C LYS A 38 8.62 -3.17 2.38
N CYS A 39 9.53 -2.22 2.42
CA CYS A 39 10.36 -1.93 1.27
C CYS A 39 11.43 -3.01 1.14
N HIS A 40 11.51 -3.63 -0.03
CA HIS A 40 12.53 -4.64 -0.32
C HIS A 40 13.94 -4.03 -0.42
N ASP A 41 14.03 -2.76 -0.82
CA ASP A 41 15.29 -2.11 -1.18
C ASP A 41 16.03 -1.53 0.04
N CYS A 42 15.30 -0.89 0.95
CA CYS A 42 15.86 -0.34 2.20
C CYS A 42 15.45 -1.11 3.46
N GLY A 43 14.53 -2.07 3.35
CA GLY A 43 14.02 -2.81 4.50
C GLY A 43 13.01 -2.05 5.37
N HIS A 44 12.64 -0.81 5.02
CA HIS A 44 11.74 0.01 5.84
C HIS A 44 10.33 -0.58 5.88
N GLU A 45 9.75 -0.69 7.08
CA GLU A 45 8.44 -1.28 7.33
C GLU A 45 7.45 -0.22 7.80
N TRP A 46 6.24 -0.20 7.23
CA TRP A 46 5.18 0.72 7.62
C TRP A 46 3.80 0.08 7.47
N PHE A 47 2.82 0.59 8.23
CA PHE A 47 1.46 0.04 8.24
C PHE A 47 0.46 1.06 7.72
N LYS A 48 -0.55 0.59 6.99
CA LYS A 48 -1.65 1.42 6.52
C LYS A 48 -2.98 0.84 6.98
N MET A 49 -3.78 1.65 7.65
CA MET A 49 -5.16 1.30 7.99
C MET A 49 -6.08 1.63 6.80
N VAL A 50 -6.79 0.63 6.32
CA VAL A 50 -7.78 0.73 5.24
C VAL A 50 -9.12 0.38 5.84
N LYS A 51 -10.06 1.33 5.85
CA LYS A 51 -11.43 1.04 6.29
C LYS A 51 -12.11 0.20 5.22
N ILE A 52 -12.61 -0.97 5.59
CA ILE A 52 -13.44 -1.79 4.72
C ILE A 52 -14.86 -1.32 4.95
N GLY A 53 -15.21 -0.23 4.27
CA GLY A 53 -16.63 0.05 4.05
C GLY A 53 -17.17 -1.12 3.24
N SER A 54 -18.17 -1.83 3.79
CA SER A 54 -18.91 -2.89 3.10
C SER A 54 -19.02 -2.61 1.61
N ALA A 55 -18.40 -3.45 0.79
CA ALA A 55 -18.90 -3.65 -0.56
C ALA A 55 -20.14 -4.54 -0.43
N ASP A 56 -21.26 -3.94 -0.09
CA ASP A 56 -22.57 -4.41 -0.54
C ASP A 56 -23.25 -3.22 -1.20
N ASP A 57 -22.69 -2.81 -2.33
CA ASP A 57 -23.43 -2.15 -3.40
C ASP A 57 -23.60 -3.21 -4.49
N LEU A 58 -24.49 -4.15 -4.22
CA LEU A 58 -25.13 -5.03 -5.20
C LEU A 58 -26.22 -5.85 -4.49
N VAL A 59 -27.39 -5.24 -4.28
CA VAL A 59 -28.73 -5.78 -4.57
C VAL A 59 -29.77 -4.66 -4.38
#